data_AF-A0A3D2XVW3-F1
#
_entry.id   AF-A0A3D2XVW3-F1
#
_cell.length_a   1.000
_cell.length_b   1.000
_cell.length_c   1.000
_cell.angle_alpha   90.00
_cell.angle_beta   90.00
_cell.angle_gamma   90.00
#
_symmetry.space_group_name_H-M   'P 1'
#
loop_
_entity.id
_entity.type
_entity.pdbx_description
1 polymer ?
#
loop_
_entity_poly.entity_id
_entity_poly.type
_entity_poly.pdbx_seq_one_letter_code
_entity_poly.pdbx_strand_id
1 'polypeptide(L)' 'MSYSQYLPRRMRRLRRTEGLRAMVAENQLTAADLIYPVFVLPGSNQREAVPS' A
#
# COMPACT_ATOMS: atom_id res chain seq x y z
N MET A 1 16.97 17.35 -37.96
CA MET A 1 17.26 16.50 -36.78
C MET A 1 16.12 16.66 -35.79
N SER A 2 15.32 15.61 -35.59
CA SER A 2 14.21 15.63 -34.63
C SER A 2 14.77 15.74 -33.22
N TYR A 3 14.63 16.91 -32.60
CA TYR A 3 14.96 17.10 -31.19
C TYR A 3 13.94 16.30 -30.38
N SER A 4 14.39 15.19 -29.81
CA SER A 4 13.61 14.37 -28.88
C SER A 4 13.00 15.27 -27.80
N GLN A 5 11.71 15.56 -27.93
CA GLN A 5 10.91 16.41 -27.05
C GLN A 5 10.60 15.72 -25.71
N TYR A 6 11.62 15.12 -25.08
CA TYR A 6 11.45 14.20 -23.95
C TYR A 6 12.57 14.29 -22.89
N LEU A 7 13.23 15.44 -22.75
CA LEU A 7 14.38 15.59 -21.85
C LEU A 7 14.20 16.40 -20.55
N PRO A 8 13.34 17.43 -20.43
CA PRO A 8 13.28 18.20 -19.18
C PRO A 8 12.61 17.43 -18.04
N ARG A 9 11.50 16.75 -18.33
CA ARG A 9 10.68 16.05 -17.32
C ARG A 9 10.80 14.55 -17.48
N ARG A 10 11.58 13.93 -16.61
CA ARG A 10 11.80 12.48 -16.57
C ARG A 10 11.33 11.89 -15.24
N MET A 11 10.06 11.53 -15.15
CA MET A 11 9.43 10.99 -13.92
C MET A 11 10.12 9.72 -13.41
N ARG A 12 10.81 8.97 -14.29
CA ARG A 12 11.59 7.79 -13.92
C ARG A 12 12.78 8.09 -13.00
N ARG A 13 13.27 9.33 -12.93
CA ARG A 13 14.39 9.72 -12.05
C ARG A 13 14.09 9.45 -10.58
N LEU A 14 12.89 9.80 -10.12
CA LEU A 14 12.43 9.55 -8.74
C LEU A 14 12.13 8.09 -8.46
N ARG A 15 12.06 7.24 -9.48
CA ARG A 15 11.77 5.80 -9.35
C ARG A 15 13.01 4.90 -9.35
N ARG A 16 14.21 5.49 -9.44
CA ARG A 16 15.49 4.78 -9.68
C ARG A 16 15.91 3.86 -8.53
N THR A 17 15.74 4.31 -7.29
CA THR A 17 16.14 3.56 -6.09
C THR A 17 14.96 3.39 -5.15
N GLU A 18 15.05 2.43 -4.25
CA GLU A 18 14.04 2.22 -3.20
C GLU A 18 13.90 3.47 -2.31
N GLY A 19 15.01 4.02 -1.81
CA GLY A 19 14.98 5.23 -0.98
C GLY A 19 14.35 6.44 -1.67
N LEU A 20 14.60 6.63 -2.97
CA LEU A 20 13.95 7.72 -3.73
C LEU A 20 12.43 7.51 -3.84
N ARG A 21 11.98 6.26 -4.04
CA ARG A 21 10.55 5.94 -4.09
C ARG A 21 9.89 6.12 -2.72
N ALA A 22 10.57 5.74 -1.64
CA ALA A 22 10.08 5.91 -0.28
C ALA A 22 9.93 7.39 0.09
N MET A 23 10.90 8.24 -0.26
CA MET A 23 10.83 9.69 0.02
C MET A 23 9.69 10.42 -0.70
N VAL A 24 9.26 9.93 -1.87
CA VAL A 24 8.20 10.57 -2.68
C VAL A 24 6.87 9.83 -2.62
N ALA A 25 6.74 8.81 -1.77
CA ALA A 25 5.50 8.06 -1.62
C ALA A 25 4.43 8.95 -0.97
N GLU A 26 3.28 9.10 -1.64
CA GLU A 26 2.19 9.98 -1.18
C GLU A 26 1.35 9.35 -0.06
N ASN A 27 1.24 8.02 -0.06
CA ASN A 27 0.43 7.27 0.89
C ASN A 27 1.28 6.22 1.60
N GLN A 28 0.98 6.00 2.87
CA GLN A 28 1.54 4.92 3.67
C GLN A 28 0.40 4.19 4.37
N LEU A 29 0.46 2.86 4.38
CA LEU A 29 -0.45 2.03 5.15
C LEU A 29 0.30 1.49 6.36
N THR A 30 -0.27 1.68 7.53
CA THR A 30 0.28 1.27 8.82
C THR A 30 -0.72 0.43 9.59
N ALA A 31 -0.28 -0.23 10.67
CA ALA A 31 -1.19 -0.97 11.53
C ALA A 31 -2.26 -0.07 12.20
N ALA A 32 -2.01 1.24 12.31
CA ALA A 32 -2.97 2.19 12.85
C ALA A 32 -4.20 2.40 11.95
N ASP A 33 -4.08 2.06 10.67
CA ASP A 33 -5.16 2.17 9.68
C ASP A 33 -6.04 0.91 9.64
N LEU A 34 -5.68 -0.15 10.38
CA LEU A 34 -6.35 -1.44 10.32
C LEU A 34 -7.39 -1.60 11.42
N ILE A 35 -8.56 -2.11 11.04
CA ILE A 35 -9.61 -2.56 11.96
C ILE A 35 -9.73 -4.08 11.82
N TYR A 36 -9.66 -4.80 12.94
CA TYR A 36 -9.84 -6.25 12.98
C TYR A 36 -11.23 -6.61 13.52
N PRO A 37 -12.25 -6.73 12.66
CA PRO A 37 -13.58 -7.14 13.10
C PRO A 37 -13.55 -8.60 13.55
N VAL A 38 -14.23 -8.88 14.66
CA VAL A 38 -14.35 -10.22 15.23
C VAL A 38 -15.81 -10.59 15.43
N PHE A 39 -16.15 -11.84 15.14
CA PHE A 39 -17.45 -12.41 15.47
C PHE A 39 -17.40 -13.02 16.88
N VAL A 40 -18.41 -12.74 17.70
CA VAL A 40 -18.48 -13.21 19.09
C VAL A 40 -19.60 -14.22 19.23
N LEU A 41 -19.27 -15.39 19.76
CA LEU A 41 -20.22 -16.43 20.13
C LEU A 41 -20.41 -16.43 21.66
N PRO A 42 -21.63 -16.53 22.19
CA PRO A 42 -21.84 -16.73 23.62
C PRO A 42 -21.28 -18.11 24.06
N GLY A 43 -20.93 -18.27 25.33
CA GLY A 43 -20.41 -19.53 25.89
C GLY A 43 -18.88 -19.62 25.93
N SER A 44 -18.35 -20.84 26.08
CA SER A 44 -16.90 -21.07 26.28
C SER A 44 -16.32 -21.99 25.22
N ASN A 45 -15.11 -21.68 24.74
CA ASN A 45 -14.34 -22.47 23.78
C ASN A 45 -15.09 -22.81 22.46
N GLN A 46 -15.99 -21.94 22.03
CA GLN A 46 -16.72 -22.10 20.78
C GLN A 46 -15.97 -21.44 19.62
N ARG A 47 -15.91 -22.13 18.48
CA ARG A 47 -15.39 -21.63 17.21
C ARG A 47 -16.23 -22.21 16.08
N GLU A 48 -16.78 -21.33 15.25
CA GLU A 48 -17.60 -21.72 14.11
C GLU A 48 -16.95 -21.18 12.83
N ALA A 49 -16.93 -22.01 11.79
CA ALA A 49 -16.49 -21.57 10.47
C ALA A 49 -17.61 -20.73 9.85
N VAL A 50 -17.25 -19.61 9.23
CA VAL A 50 -18.19 -18.76 8.51
C VAL A 50 -18.19 -19.19 7.04
N PRO A 51 -19.22 -19.89 6.54
CA PRO A 51 -19.38 -20.14 5.11
C PRO A 51 -19.71 -18.83 4.38
N SER A 52 -19.24 -18.71 3.15
CA SER A 52 -19.40 -17.52 2.29
C SER A 52 -20.72 -17.51 1.54
#